data_AF-A0A382RUA0-F1
#
_entry.id   AF-A0A382RUA0-F1
#
_cell.length_a   1.000
_cell.length_b   1.000
_cell.length_c   1.000
_cell.angle_alpha   90.00
_cell.angle_beta   90.00
_cell.angle_gamma   90.00
#
_symmetry.space_group_name_H-M   'P 1'
#
loop_
_entity.id
_entity.type
_entity.pdbx_description
1 polymer ?
#
loop_
_entity_poly.entity_id
_entity_poly.type
_entity_poly.pdbx_seq_one_letter_code
_entity_poly.pdbx_strand_id
1 'polypeptide(L)'
;MSLDSFNSKRTLTAEGNEYAFFSIDAAEREGLGNVSRLPVSLKILLENLLRFEDSLTVTSDDIRALGDWVANPPDAQEIAYRPARVLMQDFTGVPGVADLAAMRSAVVDAGHDPSVINPLSPVDLVIDHSVMVDNFGTADAFEQNVAIE
;
A
#
# COMPACT_ATOMS: atom_id res chain seq x y z
N MET A 1 -7.21 15.26 -1.39
CA MET A 1 -6.75 15.14 -2.80
C MET A 1 -5.32 15.62 -2.85
N SER A 2 -4.46 15.04 -3.69
CA SER A 2 -3.05 15.47 -3.81
C SER A 2 -2.94 16.97 -4.07
N LEU A 3 -1.94 17.61 -3.47
CA LEU A 3 -1.58 19.00 -3.77
C LEU A 3 -1.01 19.16 -5.19
N ASP A 4 -0.45 18.07 -5.75
CA ASP A 4 0.12 18.00 -7.10
C ASP A 4 1.12 19.12 -7.41
N SER A 5 2.06 19.38 -6.48
CA SER A 5 3.05 20.46 -6.59
C SER A 5 3.96 20.34 -7.83
N PHE A 6 4.01 19.16 -8.45
CA PHE A 6 4.80 18.86 -9.65
C PHE A 6 3.96 18.78 -10.93
N ASN A 7 2.72 19.29 -10.91
CA ASN A 7 1.79 19.31 -12.05
C ASN A 7 1.76 17.98 -12.82
N SER A 8 1.72 16.88 -12.08
CA SER A 8 1.93 15.52 -12.58
C SER A 8 0.61 14.81 -12.87
N LYS A 9 -0.51 15.29 -12.34
CA LYS A 9 -1.83 14.70 -12.57
C LYS A 9 -2.23 14.79 -14.04
N ARG A 10 -2.62 13.66 -14.62
CA ARG A 10 -3.09 13.53 -16.01
C ARG A 10 -4.36 12.70 -16.05
N THR A 11 -5.07 12.78 -17.16
CA THR A 11 -6.28 12.00 -17.42
C THR A 11 -5.99 10.98 -18.53
N LEU A 12 -6.38 9.73 -18.30
CA LEU A 12 -6.38 8.65 -19.27
C LEU A 12 -7.84 8.33 -19.62
N THR A 13 -8.20 8.43 -20.90
CA THR A 13 -9.51 8.00 -21.39
C THR A 13 -9.40 6.58 -21.95
N ALA A 14 -10.11 5.63 -21.36
CA ALA A 14 -10.15 4.24 -21.82
C ALA A 14 -11.60 3.72 -21.78
N GLU A 15 -12.05 3.13 -22.89
CA GLU A 15 -13.40 2.57 -23.01
C GLU A 15 -14.53 3.57 -22.66
N GLY A 16 -14.33 4.85 -22.98
CA GLY A 16 -15.30 5.92 -22.67
C GLY A 16 -15.30 6.39 -21.21
N ASN A 17 -14.44 5.83 -20.36
CA ASN A 17 -14.26 6.25 -18.97
C ASN A 17 -12.99 7.11 -18.82
N GLU A 18 -13.04 8.09 -17.93
CA GLU A 18 -11.90 8.93 -17.57
C GLU A 18 -11.27 8.48 -16.25
N TYR A 19 -9.95 8.29 -16.27
CA TYR A 19 -9.15 7.88 -15.11
C TYR A 19 -8.09 8.94 -14.83
N ALA A 20 -7.97 9.39 -13.59
CA ALA A 20 -6.86 10.22 -13.17
C ALA A 20 -5.63 9.35 -12.81
N PHE A 21 -4.44 9.77 -13.24
CA PHE A 21 -3.17 9.15 -12.85
C PHE A 21 -2.09 10.22 -12.66
N PHE A 22 -1.01 9.90 -11.95
CA PHE A 22 0.11 10.80 -11.72
C PHE A 22 1.28 10.39 -12.62
N SER A 23 1.58 11.23 -13.62
CA SER A 23 2.58 10.95 -14.66
C SER A 23 3.99 11.31 -14.17
N ILE A 24 4.86 10.31 -14.08
CA ILE A 24 6.28 10.50 -13.76
C ILE A 24 6.96 11.38 -14.82
N ASP A 25 6.69 11.14 -16.11
CA ASP A 25 7.24 11.95 -17.21
C ASP A 25 6.78 13.41 -17.14
N ALA A 26 5.57 13.68 -16.67
CA ALA A 26 5.11 15.04 -16.45
C ALA A 26 5.92 15.70 -15.32
N ALA A 27 6.07 15.01 -14.19
CA ALA A 27 6.84 15.50 -13.05
C ALA A 27 8.32 15.76 -13.42
N GLU A 28 8.92 14.90 -14.25
CA GLU A 28 10.27 15.10 -14.80
C GLU A 28 10.39 16.41 -15.59
N ARG A 29 9.43 16.68 -16.49
CA ARG A 29 9.40 17.93 -17.29
C ARG A 29 9.21 19.17 -16.44
N GLU A 30 8.53 19.05 -15.31
CA GLU A 30 8.32 20.12 -14.32
C GLU A 30 9.53 20.32 -13.40
N GLY A 31 10.63 19.61 -13.66
CA GLY A 31 11.92 19.85 -12.99
C GLY A 31 12.19 18.95 -11.78
N LEU A 32 11.49 17.82 -11.65
CA LEU A 32 11.73 16.86 -10.56
C LEU A 32 13.08 16.11 -10.66
N GLY A 33 13.89 16.36 -11.69
CA GLY A 33 15.15 15.65 -11.90
C GLY A 33 15.00 14.43 -12.81
N ASN A 34 16.07 13.66 -12.98
CA ASN A 34 16.16 12.59 -13.98
C ASN A 34 15.47 11.29 -13.52
N VAL A 35 14.18 11.38 -13.21
CA VAL A 35 13.38 10.28 -12.68
C VAL A 35 13.14 9.17 -13.69
N SER A 36 13.33 9.44 -14.99
CA SER A 36 13.32 8.40 -16.04
C SER A 36 14.41 7.35 -15.84
N ARG A 37 15.53 7.69 -15.18
CA ARG A 37 16.63 6.76 -14.84
C ARG A 37 16.44 5.98 -13.55
N LEU A 38 15.39 6.25 -12.77
CA LEU A 38 15.12 5.49 -11.55
C LEU A 38 14.84 4.01 -11.86
N PRO A 39 15.28 3.08 -10.99
CA PRO A 39 14.78 1.72 -10.96
C PRO A 39 13.25 1.68 -10.90
N VAL A 40 12.63 0.67 -11.51
CA VAL A 40 11.15 0.55 -11.56
C VAL A 40 10.54 0.52 -10.15
N SER A 41 11.19 -0.11 -9.19
CA SER A 41 10.76 -0.11 -7.79
C SER A 41 10.65 1.31 -7.21
N LEU A 42 11.63 2.18 -7.47
CA LEU A 42 11.60 3.57 -7.02
C LEU A 42 10.59 4.41 -7.80
N LYS A 43 10.34 4.10 -9.07
CA LYS A 43 9.24 4.73 -9.85
C LYS A 43 7.87 4.45 -9.25
N ILE A 44 7.64 3.23 -8.72
CA ILE A 44 6.40 2.89 -8.01
C ILE A 44 6.26 3.71 -6.73
N LEU A 45 7.33 3.85 -5.95
CA LEU A 45 7.33 4.70 -4.75
C LEU A 45 7.11 6.17 -5.10
N LEU A 46 7.76 6.66 -6.17
CA LEU A 46 7.61 8.03 -6.63
C LEU A 46 6.17 8.37 -7.02
N GLU A 47 5.52 7.50 -7.81
CA GLU A 47 4.11 7.71 -8.17
C GLU A 47 3.22 7.70 -6.92
N ASN A 48 3.52 6.85 -5.94
CA ASN A 48 2.83 6.84 -4.67
C ASN A 48 2.94 8.18 -3.96
N LEU A 49 4.13 8.76 -3.85
CA LEU A 49 4.33 10.07 -3.23
C LEU A 49 3.59 11.18 -4.00
N LEU A 50 3.72 11.23 -5.32
CA LEU A 50 3.01 12.19 -6.17
C LEU A 50 1.49 12.13 -5.97
N ARG A 51 0.93 10.92 -5.88
CA ARG A 51 -0.51 10.69 -5.67
C ARG A 51 -0.99 11.13 -4.29
N PHE A 52 -0.11 11.13 -3.30
CA PHE A 52 -0.47 11.24 -1.90
C PHE A 52 0.09 12.46 -1.18
N GLU A 53 0.70 13.39 -1.92
CA GLU A 53 1.18 14.69 -1.41
C GLU A 53 0.07 15.45 -0.67
N ASP A 54 0.30 15.71 0.62
CA ASP A 54 -0.65 16.38 1.50
C ASP A 54 0.01 17.35 2.49
N SER A 55 1.33 17.58 2.35
CA SER A 55 2.16 18.41 3.25
C SER A 55 2.15 17.97 4.72
N LEU A 56 1.56 16.81 5.05
CA LEU A 56 1.48 16.28 6.41
C LEU A 56 2.26 14.97 6.53
N THR A 57 1.94 14.01 5.68
CA THR A 57 2.59 12.69 5.63
C THR A 57 3.46 12.52 4.41
N VAL A 58 3.13 13.20 3.31
CA VAL A 58 3.96 13.27 2.10
C VAL A 58 4.15 14.74 1.77
N THR A 59 5.40 15.18 1.82
CA THR A 59 5.82 16.54 1.50
C THR A 59 6.43 16.63 0.10
N SER A 60 6.52 17.84 -0.44
CA SER A 60 7.24 18.06 -1.70
C SER A 60 8.72 17.67 -1.61
N ASP A 61 9.30 17.72 -0.40
CA ASP A 61 10.71 17.40 -0.20
C ASP A 61 10.96 15.89 -0.23
N ASP A 62 10.01 15.07 0.24
CA ASP A 62 10.04 13.62 0.07
C ASP A 62 10.04 13.22 -1.41
N ILE A 63 9.25 13.94 -2.22
CA ILE A 63 9.17 13.73 -3.67
C ILE A 63 10.49 14.15 -4.35
N ARG A 64 11.03 15.33 -4.00
CA ARG A 64 12.32 15.80 -4.54
C ARG A 64 13.47 14.87 -4.22
N ALA A 65 13.48 14.27 -3.04
CA ALA A 65 14.53 13.33 -2.66
C ALA A 65 14.63 12.13 -3.59
N LEU A 66 13.49 11.59 -4.06
CA LEU A 66 13.48 10.56 -5.09
C LEU A 66 13.88 11.10 -6.48
N GLY A 67 13.55 12.36 -6.75
CA GLY A 67 13.98 13.09 -7.94
C GLY A 67 15.51 13.19 -8.07
N ASP A 68 16.17 13.55 -6.98
CA ASP A 68 17.61 13.75 -6.90
C ASP A 68 18.40 12.45 -6.69
N TRP A 69 17.72 11.34 -6.38
CA TRP A 69 18.33 10.05 -6.04
C TRP A 69 19.35 9.55 -7.08
N VAL A 70 19.11 9.79 -8.38
CA VAL A 70 20.03 9.36 -9.44
C VAL A 70 21.36 10.12 -9.40
N ALA A 71 21.33 11.39 -9.02
CA ALA A 71 22.52 12.24 -8.96
C ALA A 71 23.21 12.17 -7.60
N ASN A 72 22.43 12.04 -6.53
CA ASN A 72 22.90 12.05 -5.15
C ASN A 72 22.05 11.08 -4.31
N PRO A 73 22.27 9.77 -4.41
CA PRO A 73 21.53 8.80 -3.60
C PRO A 73 21.83 9.06 -2.11
N PRO A 74 20.83 9.37 -1.28
CA PRO A 74 21.05 9.66 0.13
C PRO A 74 21.49 8.41 0.89
N ASP A 75 22.30 8.60 1.94
CA ASP A 75 22.72 7.50 2.83
C ASP A 75 21.52 6.86 3.55
N ALA A 76 20.56 7.70 3.98
CA ALA A 76 19.25 7.30 4.48
C ALA A 76 18.28 8.49 4.44
N GLN A 77 17.13 8.31 3.80
CA GLN A 77 15.98 9.21 3.93
C GLN A 77 14.72 8.36 4.06
N GLU A 78 13.95 8.63 5.12
CA GLU A 78 12.64 8.02 5.32
C GLU A 78 11.61 8.68 4.42
N ILE A 79 10.68 7.89 3.89
CA ILE A 79 9.56 8.37 3.09
C ILE A 79 8.29 7.66 3.54
N ALA A 80 7.15 8.32 3.39
CA ALA A 80 5.87 7.64 3.56
C ALA A 80 5.55 6.75 2.35
N TYR A 81 4.87 5.64 2.60
CA TYR A 81 4.36 4.78 1.54
C TYR A 81 2.95 4.30 1.90
N ARG A 82 2.01 4.51 0.99
CA ARG A 82 0.61 4.11 1.13
C ARG A 82 0.31 2.98 0.15
N PRO A 83 0.42 1.70 0.56
CA PRO A 83 0.16 0.57 -0.33
C PRO A 83 -1.29 0.57 -0.81
N ALA A 84 -1.49 0.08 -2.04
CA ALA A 84 -2.81 0.01 -2.66
C ALA A 84 -3.75 -1.00 -1.97
N ARG A 85 -3.19 -2.05 -1.35
CA ARG A 85 -3.90 -3.06 -0.56
C ARG A 85 -2.94 -3.75 0.40
N VAL A 86 -3.50 -4.45 1.38
CA VAL A 86 -2.77 -5.32 2.32
C VAL A 86 -3.21 -6.76 2.07
N LEU A 87 -2.24 -7.68 2.00
CA LEU A 87 -2.49 -9.12 1.94
C LEU A 87 -1.99 -9.73 3.25
N MET A 88 -2.84 -10.49 3.93
CA MET A 88 -2.53 -11.14 5.19
C MET A 88 -2.78 -12.64 5.09
N GLN A 89 -1.99 -13.41 5.84
CA GLN A 89 -2.21 -14.82 6.11
C GLN A 89 -2.77 -15.01 7.52
N ASP A 90 -3.42 -16.14 7.80
CA ASP A 90 -4.21 -16.42 9.00
C ASP A 90 -3.47 -16.24 10.33
N PHE A 91 -2.22 -16.70 10.48
CA PHE A 91 -1.44 -16.57 11.71
C PHE A 91 -1.18 -15.11 12.09
N THR A 92 -1.06 -14.20 11.13
CA THR A 92 -0.95 -12.75 11.40
C THR A 92 -2.29 -12.03 11.30
N GLY A 93 -3.21 -12.57 10.52
CA GLY A 93 -4.54 -12.01 10.28
C GLY A 93 -5.43 -12.11 11.51
N VAL A 94 -5.42 -13.25 12.21
CA VAL A 94 -6.20 -13.44 13.43
C VAL A 94 -5.78 -12.45 14.53
N PRO A 95 -4.49 -12.30 14.88
CA PRO A 95 -4.04 -11.23 15.77
C PRO A 95 -4.40 -9.83 15.27
N GLY A 96 -4.26 -9.55 13.96
CA GLY A 96 -4.63 -8.25 13.39
C GLY A 96 -6.12 -7.91 13.56
N VAL A 97 -7.01 -8.90 13.39
CA VAL A 97 -8.46 -8.72 13.64
C VAL A 97 -8.74 -8.56 15.13
N ALA A 98 -8.03 -9.29 15.99
CA ALA A 98 -8.14 -9.13 17.44
C ALA A 98 -7.71 -7.73 17.90
N ASP A 99 -6.63 -7.19 17.34
CA ASP A 99 -6.18 -5.82 17.59
C ASP A 99 -7.22 -4.79 17.16
N LEU A 100 -7.84 -4.95 15.98
CA LEU A 100 -8.94 -4.09 15.55
C LEU A 100 -10.13 -4.14 16.53
N ALA A 101 -10.46 -5.32 17.07
CA ALA A 101 -11.52 -5.46 18.07
C ALA A 101 -11.14 -4.78 19.41
N ALA A 102 -9.88 -4.90 19.83
CA ALA A 102 -9.37 -4.23 21.02
C ALA A 102 -9.39 -2.69 20.86
N MET A 103 -8.93 -2.19 19.71
CA MET A 103 -8.98 -0.76 19.38
C MET A 103 -10.41 -0.22 19.37
N ARG A 104 -11.38 -0.96 18.80
CA ARG A 104 -12.81 -0.59 18.85
C ARG A 104 -13.33 -0.50 20.29
N SER A 105 -12.96 -1.47 21.13
CA SER A 105 -13.36 -1.47 22.53
C SER A 105 -12.81 -0.24 23.27
N ALA A 106 -11.53 0.09 23.05
CA ALA A 106 -10.92 1.29 23.64
C ALA A 106 -11.57 2.60 23.17
N VAL A 107 -12.00 2.67 21.90
CA VAL A 107 -12.73 3.83 21.36
C VAL A 107 -14.12 3.99 22.00
N VAL A 108 -14.83 2.88 22.25
CA VAL A 108 -16.10 2.88 22.98
C VAL A 108 -15.90 3.36 24.41
N ASP A 109 -14.89 2.86 25.11
CA ASP A 109 -14.58 3.26 26.48
C ASP A 109 -14.22 4.76 26.59
N ALA A 110 -13.64 5.32 25.53
CA ALA A 110 -13.39 6.75 25.40
C ALA A 110 -14.63 7.59 24.98
N GLY A 111 -15.79 6.97 24.79
CA GLY A 111 -17.04 7.64 24.42
C GLY A 111 -17.13 8.05 22.95
N HIS A 112 -16.34 7.42 22.08
CA HIS A 112 -16.30 7.69 20.66
C HIS A 112 -16.96 6.55 19.84
N ASP A 113 -17.27 6.83 18.58
CA ASP A 113 -17.87 5.84 17.68
C ASP A 113 -16.83 4.79 17.25
N PRO A 114 -17.00 3.48 17.55
CA PRO A 114 -16.06 2.44 17.13
C PRO A 114 -15.93 2.30 15.61
N SER A 115 -16.88 2.82 14.82
CA SER A 115 -16.83 2.79 13.36
C SER A 115 -15.65 3.57 12.78
N VAL A 116 -14.99 4.44 13.55
CA VAL A 116 -13.75 5.11 13.14
C VAL A 116 -12.57 4.15 13.00
N ILE A 117 -12.67 2.96 13.61
CA ILE A 117 -11.68 1.88 13.50
C ILE A 117 -12.13 0.90 12.42
N ASN A 118 -11.66 1.16 11.20
CA ASN A 118 -11.84 0.31 10.03
C ASN A 118 -10.59 0.38 9.13
N PRO A 119 -10.25 -0.72 8.41
CA PRO A 119 -9.22 -0.67 7.37
C PRO A 119 -9.56 0.38 6.31
N LEU A 120 -8.60 1.25 6.00
CA LEU A 120 -8.75 2.29 4.97
C LEU A 120 -8.31 1.83 3.59
N SER A 121 -7.39 0.85 3.53
CA SER A 121 -7.01 0.15 2.31
C SER A 121 -7.69 -1.22 2.26
N PRO A 122 -8.00 -1.74 1.06
CA PRO A 122 -8.48 -3.11 0.90
C PRO A 122 -7.55 -4.11 1.59
N VAL A 123 -8.13 -5.06 2.31
CA VAL A 123 -7.41 -6.15 2.99
C VAL A 123 -7.95 -7.47 2.51
N ASP A 124 -7.06 -8.32 1.98
CA ASP A 124 -7.36 -9.70 1.63
C ASP A 124 -6.73 -10.60 2.69
N LEU A 125 -7.54 -11.45 3.34
CA LEU A 125 -7.07 -12.47 4.29
C LEU A 125 -7.19 -13.85 3.65
N VAL A 126 -6.07 -14.55 3.55
CA VAL A 126 -5.99 -15.92 3.03
C VAL A 126 -5.72 -16.86 4.20
N ILE A 127 -6.47 -17.96 4.25
CA ILE A 127 -6.24 -19.05 5.21
C ILE A 127 -5.43 -20.12 4.47
N ASP A 128 -4.16 -20.25 4.82
CA ASP A 128 -3.24 -21.16 4.14
C ASP A 128 -2.19 -21.80 5.08
N HIS A 129 -2.11 -21.37 6.35
CA HIS A 129 -1.15 -21.92 7.34
C HIS A 129 -1.77 -22.93 8.32
N SER A 130 -3.06 -23.20 8.20
CA SER A 130 -3.84 -24.08 9.07
C SER A 130 -3.75 -25.57 8.68
N VAL A 131 -3.74 -25.88 7.38
CA VAL A 131 -3.71 -27.27 6.89
C VAL A 131 -2.32 -27.87 7.04
N MET A 132 -2.23 -29.04 7.69
CA MET A 132 -1.02 -29.84 7.81
C MET A 132 -1.10 -31.11 6.96
N VAL A 133 0.05 -31.70 6.64
CA VAL A 133 0.11 -32.98 5.94
C VAL A 133 0.16 -34.12 6.96
N ASP A 134 -1.00 -34.44 7.54
CA ASP A 134 -1.15 -35.56 8.49
C ASP A 134 -1.21 -36.92 7.77
N ASN A 135 -1.91 -36.98 6.64
CA ASN A 135 -2.04 -38.14 5.76
C ASN A 135 -1.39 -37.85 4.40
N PHE A 136 -0.72 -38.85 3.81
CA PHE A 136 -0.04 -38.71 2.52
C PHE A 136 -0.03 -40.04 1.73
N GLY A 137 0.10 -39.92 0.40
CA GLY A 137 0.30 -41.08 -0.48
C GLY A 137 -0.96 -41.88 -0.83
N THR A 138 -2.14 -41.39 -0.47
CA THR A 138 -3.44 -42.03 -0.78
C THR A 138 -4.35 -41.07 -1.53
N ALA A 139 -5.37 -41.61 -2.22
CA ALA A 139 -6.31 -40.81 -3.01
C ALA A 139 -7.20 -39.90 -2.16
N ASP A 140 -7.39 -40.25 -0.88
CA ASP A 140 -8.20 -39.55 0.12
C ASP A 140 -7.40 -38.58 1.00
N ALA A 141 -6.06 -38.50 0.84
CA ALA A 141 -5.19 -37.69 1.69
C ALA A 141 -5.56 -36.20 1.74
N PHE A 142 -5.98 -35.62 0.61
CA PHE A 142 -6.41 -34.22 0.56
C PHE A 142 -7.66 -33.98 1.40
N GLU A 143 -8.69 -34.81 1.23
CA GLU A 143 -9.95 -34.69 1.96
C GLU A 143 -9.74 -34.91 3.46
N GLN A 144 -8.91 -35.88 3.84
CA GLN A 144 -8.59 -36.15 5.24
C GLN A 144 -7.82 -35.01 5.91
N ASN A 145 -6.84 -34.41 5.24
CA ASN A 145 -6.07 -33.30 5.80
C ASN A 145 -6.92 -32.03 5.94
N VAL A 146 -7.82 -31.75 4.98
CA VAL A 146 -8.76 -30.63 5.07
C VAL A 146 -9.83 -30.85 6.14
N ALA A 147 -10.21 -32.10 6.44
CA ALA A 147 -11.18 -32.39 7.49
C ALA A 147 -10.64 -32.22 8.93
N ILE A 148 -9.30 -32.19 9.09
CA ILE A 148 -8.63 -31.98 10.39
C ILE A 148 -8.47 -30.48 10.69
N GLU A 149 -8.35 -29.66 9.64
CA GLU A 149 -8.33 -28.19 9.69
C GLU A 149 -9.54 -27.61 10.46
#